data_AF-A0AAQ3SZX9-F1
#
_entry.id   AF-A0AAQ3SZX9-F1
#
_cell.length_a   1.000
_cell.length_b   1.000
_cell.length_c   1.000
_cell.angle_alpha   90.00
_cell.angle_beta   90.00
_cell.angle_gamma   90.00
#
_symmetry.space_group_name_H-M   'P 1'
#
loop_
_entity.id
_entity.type
_entity.pdbx_description
1 polymer ?
#
loop_
_entity_poly.entity_id
_entity_poly.type
_entity_poly.pdbx_seq_one_letter_code
_entity_poly.pdbx_strand_id
1 'polypeptide(L)'
;MAAKAYHQATTRRVALVLLAVVVVLAASAETAHGICNISSDGLRACQPAAAVHNPTGQPSAQCCAALAGADLACLCRYKSSAGVWARLYKIDINRAMGLPAKCGLATPANC
;
A
#
# COMPACT_ATOMS: atom_id res chain seq x y z
N MET A 1 -31.08 10.21 -43.46
CA MET A 1 -30.88 8.78 -43.08
C MET A 1 -29.44 8.48 -42.64
N ALA A 2 -28.40 9.05 -43.28
CA ALA A 2 -27.00 8.85 -42.93
C ALA A 2 -26.61 9.30 -41.49
N ALA A 3 -27.14 10.43 -41.00
CA ALA A 3 -26.83 10.92 -39.66
C ALA A 3 -27.27 9.95 -38.54
N LYS A 4 -28.43 9.28 -38.69
CA LYS A 4 -28.95 8.34 -37.70
C LYS A 4 -28.08 7.07 -37.62
N ALA A 5 -27.60 6.57 -38.76
CA ALA A 5 -26.65 5.47 -38.85
C ALA A 5 -25.25 5.83 -38.32
N TYR A 6 -24.79 7.07 -38.57
CA TYR A 6 -23.53 7.60 -38.04
C TYR A 6 -23.57 7.73 -36.51
N HIS A 7 -24.65 8.29 -35.95
CA HIS A 7 -24.86 8.35 -34.50
C HIS A 7 -24.94 6.95 -33.89
N GLN A 8 -25.71 6.03 -34.48
CA GLN A 8 -25.88 4.67 -33.97
C GLN A 8 -24.57 3.84 -34.01
N ALA A 9 -23.75 4.02 -35.05
CA ALA A 9 -22.43 3.41 -35.15
C ALA A 9 -21.44 4.01 -34.14
N THR A 10 -21.51 5.33 -33.92
CA THR A 10 -20.67 6.04 -32.94
C THR A 10 -21.02 5.62 -31.51
N THR A 11 -22.30 5.53 -31.16
CA THR A 11 -22.77 5.08 -29.83
C THR A 11 -22.37 3.64 -29.54
N ARG A 12 -22.45 2.73 -30.52
CA ARG A 12 -22.00 1.33 -30.37
C ARG A 12 -20.50 1.23 -30.12
N ARG A 13 -19.68 2.00 -30.85
CA ARG A 13 -18.22 2.03 -30.65
C ARG A 13 -17.86 2.58 -29.28
N VAL A 14 -18.51 3.66 -28.84
CA VAL A 14 -18.31 4.24 -27.50
C VAL A 14 -18.70 3.23 -26.42
N ALA A 15 -19.84 2.55 -26.55
CA ALA A 15 -20.26 1.52 -25.60
C ALA A 15 -19.27 0.36 -25.51
N LEU A 16 -18.72 -0.11 -26.64
CA LEU A 16 -17.71 -1.17 -26.66
C LEU A 16 -16.38 -0.72 -26.02
N VAL A 17 -15.94 0.51 -26.27
CA VAL A 17 -14.74 1.08 -25.63
C VAL A 17 -14.94 1.19 -24.12
N LEU A 18 -16.09 1.71 -23.67
CA LEU A 18 -16.40 1.80 -22.24
C LEU A 18 -16.45 0.42 -21.58
N LEU A 19 -17.06 -0.57 -22.24
CA LEU A 19 -17.14 -1.94 -21.73
C LEU A 19 -15.75 -2.59 -21.65
N ALA A 20 -14.88 -2.36 -22.64
CA ALA A 20 -13.49 -2.81 -22.61
C ALA A 20 -12.69 -2.17 -21.45
N VAL A 21 -12.88 -0.87 -21.21
CA VAL A 21 -12.25 -0.17 -20.07
C VAL A 21 -12.72 -0.76 -18.74
N VAL A 22 -14.02 -1.02 -18.58
CA VAL A 22 -14.58 -1.65 -17.36
C VAL A 22 -14.02 -3.06 -17.14
N VAL A 23 -13.87 -3.86 -18.20
CA VAL A 23 -13.29 -5.21 -18.11
C VAL A 23 -11.81 -5.16 -17.71
N VAL A 24 -11.02 -4.23 -18.27
CA VAL A 24 -9.61 -4.04 -17.87
C VAL A 24 -9.49 -3.60 -16.41
N LEU A 25 -10.36 -2.70 -15.95
CA LEU A 25 -10.40 -2.27 -14.54
C LEU A 25 -10.78 -3.42 -13.61
N ALA A 26 -11.76 -4.25 -13.98
CA ALA A 26 -12.15 -5.41 -13.19
C ALA A 26 -11.06 -6.50 -13.13
N ALA A 27 -10.29 -6.66 -14.21
CA ALA A 27 -9.15 -7.58 -14.26
C ALA A 27 -7.97 -7.11 -13.39
N SER A 28 -7.86 -5.80 -13.11
CA SER A 28 -6.83 -5.22 -12.24
C SER A 28 -7.10 -5.34 -10.74
N ALA A 29 -8.12 -6.11 -10.33
CA ALA A 29 -8.33 -6.52 -8.92
C ALA A 29 -7.27 -7.55 -8.46
N GLU A 30 -6.04 -7.40 -8.93
CA GLU A 30 -4.89 -8.17 -8.50
C GLU A 30 -4.37 -7.51 -7.22
N THR A 31 -4.45 -8.25 -6.12
CA THR A 31 -3.87 -8.04 -4.79
C THR A 31 -3.11 -6.73 -4.65
N ALA A 32 -3.57 -5.82 -3.77
CA ALA A 32 -2.75 -4.68 -3.35
C ALA A 32 -1.37 -5.19 -2.91
N HIS A 33 -0.40 -5.17 -3.82
CA HIS A 33 0.92 -5.71 -3.61
C HIS A 33 1.55 -4.85 -2.53
N GLY A 34 1.56 -5.37 -1.31
CA GLY A 34 2.14 -4.70 -0.17
C GLY A 34 3.58 -4.31 -0.46
N ILE A 35 3.99 -3.11 -0.07
CA ILE A 35 5.39 -2.67 -0.25
C ILE A 35 6.25 -3.59 0.61
N CYS A 36 7.26 -4.24 0.03
CA CYS A 36 8.12 -5.14 0.80
C CYS A 36 7.35 -6.22 1.59
N ASN A 37 6.30 -6.79 0.97
CA ASN A 37 5.44 -7.81 1.56
C ASN A 37 4.69 -7.37 2.84
N ILE A 38 4.43 -6.08 3.03
CA ILE A 38 3.52 -5.58 4.08
C ILE A 38 2.27 -4.97 3.49
N SER A 39 1.10 -5.46 3.90
CA SER A 39 -0.19 -4.94 3.43
C SER A 39 -0.45 -3.53 3.96
N SER A 40 -1.36 -2.80 3.32
CA SER A 40 -1.82 -1.48 3.81
C SER A 40 -2.43 -1.56 5.21
N ASP A 41 -3.15 -2.64 5.52
CA ASP A 41 -3.69 -2.88 6.86
C ASP A 41 -2.58 -3.21 7.87
N GLY A 42 -1.53 -3.91 7.44
CA GLY A 42 -0.31 -4.11 8.24
C GLY A 42 0.37 -2.79 8.59
N LEU A 43 0.55 -1.88 7.63
CA LEU A 43 1.05 -0.53 7.87
C LEU A 43 0.16 0.24 8.83
N ARG A 44 -1.17 0.17 8.65
CA ARG A 44 -2.13 0.84 9.52
C ARG A 44 -2.11 0.27 10.95
N ALA A 45 -1.91 -1.03 11.11
CA ALA A 45 -1.76 -1.65 12.42
C ALA A 45 -0.48 -1.20 13.14
N CYS A 46 0.58 -0.91 12.39
CA CYS A 46 1.85 -0.39 12.93
C CYS A 46 1.87 1.13 13.15
N GLN A 47 1.00 1.86 12.48
CA GLN A 47 0.94 3.31 12.53
C GLN A 47 0.89 3.88 13.97
N PRO A 48 0.08 3.36 14.92
CA PRO A 48 0.02 3.94 16.26
C PRO A 48 1.34 3.91 17.03
N ALA A 49 2.19 2.90 16.81
CA ALA A 49 3.50 2.78 17.46
C ALA A 49 4.59 3.57 16.74
N ALA A 50 4.39 3.86 15.46
CA ALA A 50 5.28 4.67 14.64
C ALA A 50 4.74 6.08 14.35
N ALA A 51 3.67 6.53 15.03
CA ALA A 51 3.01 7.79 14.74
C ALA A 51 3.98 8.97 14.93
N VAL A 52 3.88 10.01 14.12
CA VAL A 52 4.66 11.26 14.30
C VAL A 52 4.34 11.91 15.64
N HIS A 53 3.05 11.97 16.00
CA HIS A 53 2.57 12.55 17.26
C HIS A 53 1.96 11.49 18.16
N ASN A 54 2.21 11.59 19.47
CA ASN A 54 1.65 10.73 20.51
C ASN A 54 1.74 9.23 20.19
N PRO A 55 2.94 8.68 19.94
CA PRO A 55 3.09 7.26 19.62
C PRO A 55 2.73 6.41 20.85
N THR A 56 2.11 5.27 20.60
CA THR A 56 1.95 4.23 21.61
C THR A 56 3.32 3.64 21.98
N GLY A 57 3.49 3.23 23.24
CA GLY A 57 4.76 2.69 23.72
C GLY A 57 5.17 1.38 23.04
N GLN A 58 4.19 0.52 22.72
CA GLN A 58 4.38 -0.81 22.17
C GLN A 58 3.56 -1.03 20.87
N PRO A 59 4.09 -1.80 19.90
CA PRO A 59 3.34 -2.24 18.74
C PRO A 59 2.20 -3.19 19.14
N SER A 60 1.11 -3.18 18.37
CA SER A 60 0.05 -4.18 18.52
C SER A 60 0.53 -5.56 18.05
N ALA A 61 -0.15 -6.62 18.52
CA ALA A 61 0.11 -7.98 18.05
C ALA A 61 -0.08 -8.10 16.53
N GLN A 62 -1.07 -7.40 15.97
CA GLN A 62 -1.32 -7.35 14.53
C GLN A 62 -0.18 -6.66 13.77
N CYS A 63 0.39 -5.58 14.33
CA CYS A 63 1.60 -4.96 13.75
C CYS A 63 2.77 -5.94 13.76
N CYS A 64 3.04 -6.61 14.88
CA CYS A 64 4.14 -7.57 14.96
C CYS A 64 3.96 -8.76 14.01
N ALA A 65 2.74 -9.26 13.84
CA ALA A 65 2.43 -10.29 12.85
C ALA A 65 2.66 -9.79 11.41
N ALA A 66 2.28 -8.55 11.11
CA ALA A 66 2.53 -7.93 9.81
C ALA A 66 4.03 -7.76 9.54
N LEU A 67 4.82 -7.33 10.53
CA LEU A 67 6.27 -7.20 10.42
C LEU A 67 6.98 -8.55 10.30
N ALA A 68 6.47 -9.60 10.97
CA ALA A 68 7.03 -10.95 10.87
C ALA A 68 6.85 -11.56 9.46
N GLY A 69 5.78 -11.17 8.75
CA GLY A 69 5.57 -11.54 7.35
C GLY A 69 6.24 -10.62 6.34
N ALA A 70 6.75 -9.46 6.76
CA ALA A 70 7.32 -8.46 5.85
C ALA A 70 8.78 -8.76 5.48
N ASP A 71 9.22 -8.26 4.32
CA ASP A 71 10.63 -8.19 3.97
C ASP A 71 11.25 -6.96 4.65
N LEU A 72 11.78 -7.17 5.87
CA LEU A 72 12.39 -6.11 6.67
C LEU A 72 13.62 -5.49 6.00
N ALA A 73 14.39 -6.27 5.23
CA ALA A 73 15.54 -5.75 4.49
C ALA A 73 15.08 -4.84 3.34
N CYS A 74 14.00 -5.19 2.65
CA CYS A 74 13.38 -4.33 1.66
C CYS A 74 12.83 -3.04 2.29
N LEU A 75 12.12 -3.12 3.42
CA LEU A 75 11.59 -1.94 4.12
C LEU A 75 12.71 -0.97 4.49
N CYS A 76 13.85 -1.51 4.93
CA CYS A 76 15.03 -0.72 5.23
C CYS A 76 15.61 0.02 4.03
N ARG A 77 15.76 -0.66 2.88
CA ARG A 77 16.17 0.00 1.64
C ARG A 77 15.16 1.05 1.19
N TYR A 78 13.87 0.81 1.47
CA TYR A 78 12.78 1.71 1.13
C TYR A 78 12.70 2.97 2.02
N LYS A 79 13.40 3.00 3.16
CA LYS A 79 13.46 4.14 4.12
C LYS A 79 13.58 5.50 3.42
N SER A 80 14.50 5.61 2.46
CA SER A 80 14.78 6.86 1.73
C SER A 80 13.64 7.30 0.79
N SER A 81 12.83 6.35 0.33
CA SER A 81 11.71 6.58 -0.60
C SER A 81 10.35 6.57 0.10
N ALA A 82 10.31 6.28 1.40
CA ALA A 82 9.09 6.17 2.17
C ALA A 82 8.34 7.50 2.36
N GLY A 83 8.90 8.64 1.95
CA GLY A 83 8.37 9.98 2.23
C GLY A 83 6.92 10.25 1.82
N VAL A 84 6.43 9.67 0.72
CA VAL A 84 5.00 9.80 0.35
C VAL A 84 4.11 9.00 1.31
N TRP A 85 4.44 7.72 1.53
CA TRP A 85 3.66 6.82 2.38
C TRP A 85 3.70 7.22 3.86
N ALA A 86 4.86 7.65 4.35
CA ALA A 86 5.03 8.16 5.71
C ALA A 86 4.12 9.36 5.97
N ARG A 87 3.98 10.27 4.99
CA ARG A 87 3.09 11.43 5.08
C ARG A 87 1.62 11.03 5.06
N LEU A 88 1.24 10.07 4.22
CA LEU A 88 -0.14 9.56 4.12
C LEU A 88 -0.58 8.89 5.42
N TYR A 89 0.28 8.04 5.98
CA TYR A 89 -0.02 7.29 7.22
C TYR A 89 0.40 8.04 8.50
N LYS A 90 0.96 9.25 8.42
CA LYS A 90 1.49 9.99 9.59
C LYS A 90 2.48 9.16 10.41
N ILE A 91 3.40 8.50 9.73
CA ILE A 91 4.44 7.63 10.30
C ILE A 91 5.76 8.40 10.37
N ASP A 92 6.43 8.32 11.51
CA ASP A 92 7.84 8.65 11.66
C ASP A 92 8.69 7.44 11.27
N ILE A 93 9.55 7.62 10.26
CA ILE A 93 10.33 6.52 9.70
C ILE A 93 11.35 5.96 10.69
N ASN A 94 11.94 6.79 11.56
CA ASN A 94 12.89 6.30 12.55
C ASN A 94 12.20 5.44 13.61
N ARG A 95 11.00 5.83 14.05
CA ARG A 95 10.16 5.00 14.94
C ARG A 95 9.74 3.70 14.26
N ALA A 96 9.36 3.76 12.97
CA ALA A 96 8.99 2.58 12.19
C ALA A 96 10.15 1.57 12.09
N MET A 97 11.38 2.03 11.84
CA MET A 97 12.56 1.16 11.78
C MET A 97 12.90 0.50 13.12
N GLY A 98 12.47 1.07 14.24
CA GLY A 98 12.64 0.48 15.57
C GLY A 98 11.58 -0.56 15.94
N LEU A 99 10.47 -0.68 15.18
CA LEU A 99 9.39 -1.60 15.53
C LEU A 99 9.77 -3.10 15.45
N PRO A 100 10.57 -3.57 14.48
CA PRO A 100 10.95 -4.98 14.42
C PRO A 100 11.64 -5.45 15.71
N ALA A 101 12.56 -4.67 16.26
CA ALA A 101 13.22 -4.98 17.53
C ALA A 101 12.23 -5.04 18.70
N LYS A 102 11.24 -4.13 18.76
CA LYS A 102 10.17 -4.16 19.77
C LYS A 102 9.25 -5.38 19.64
N CYS A 103 9.17 -5.96 18.45
CA CYS A 103 8.45 -7.20 18.16
C CYS A 103 9.32 -8.47 18.35
N GLY A 104 10.58 -8.35 18.79
CA GLY A 104 11.50 -9.48 18.93
C GLY A 104 11.99 -10.04 17.60
N LEU A 105 11.91 -9.28 16.51
CA LEU A 105 12.37 -9.66 15.18
C LEU A 105 13.81 -9.19 14.95
N ALA A 106 14.54 -9.93 14.13
CA ALA A 106 15.89 -9.54 13.73
C ALA A 106 15.83 -8.25 12.88
N THR A 107 16.49 -7.20 13.34
CA THR A 107 16.65 -5.95 12.60
C THR A 107 17.76 -6.10 11.55
N PRO A 108 17.54 -5.72 10.29
CA PRO A 108 18.61 -5.69 9.29
C PRO A 108 19.70 -4.68 9.72
N ALA A 109 20.96 -5.02 9.45
CA ALA A 109 22.08 -4.12 9.74
C ALA A 109 22.01 -2.85 8.87
N ASN A 110 22.47 -1.72 9.42
CA ASN A 110 22.45 -0.40 8.78
C ASN A 110 21.04 0.11 8.43
N CYS A 111 20.03 -0.41 9.12
CA CYS A 111 18.82 0.33 9.49
C CYS A 111 19.01 0.96 10.88
#